data_AF-A0A6M3JZ50-F1
#
_entry.id   AF-A0A6M3JZ50-F1
#
_cell.length_a   1.000
_cell.length_b   1.000
_cell.length_c   1.000
_cell.angle_alpha   90.00
_cell.angle_beta   90.00
_cell.angle_gamma   90.00
#
_symmetry.space_group_name_H-M   'P 1'
#
loop_
_entity.id
_entity.type
_entity.pdbx_description
1 polymer ?
#
loop_
_entity_poly.entity_id
_entity_poly.type
_entity_poly.pdbx_seq_one_letter_code
_entity_poly.pdbx_strand_id
1 'polypeptide(L)' 'MKIKAYMKKFKLRQKEMAKLLGITQGAISQKLKGIRKWTANDAKAIEKYTKGMVSRMEVLYPNG' A
#
# COMPACT_ATOMS: atom_id res chain seq x y z
N MET A 1 9.34 -0.99 -6.75
CA MET A 1 8.38 -0.43 -5.77
C MET A 1 8.38 -1.26 -4.49
N LYS A 2 8.78 -0.67 -3.37
CA LYS A 2 8.78 -1.29 -2.04
C LYS A 2 7.40 -1.85 -1.64
N ILE A 3 6.31 -1.18 -2.01
CA ILE A 3 4.94 -1.67 -1.75
C ILE A 3 4.64 -3.01 -2.45
N LYS A 4 5.10 -3.20 -3.70
CA LYS A 4 4.90 -4.49 -4.40
C LYS A 4 5.70 -5.62 -3.74
N ALA A 5 6.92 -5.32 -3.30
CA ALA A 5 7.76 -6.27 -2.56
C ALA A 5 7.13 -6.64 -1.20
N TYR A 6 6.56 -5.64 -0.51
CA TYR A 6 5.76 -5.83 0.70
C TYR A 6 4.57 -6.76 0.44
N MET A 7 3.75 -6.47 -0.57
CA MET A 7 2.60 -7.31 -0.90
C MET A 7 3.02 -8.76 -1.16
N LYS A 8 4.16 -8.97 -1.85
CA LYS A 8 4.72 -10.31 -2.07
C LYS A 8 5.17 -10.98 -0.76
N LYS A 9 5.89 -10.27 0.11
CA LYS A 9 6.39 -10.78 1.40
C LYS A 9 5.26 -11.24 2.32
N PHE A 10 4.16 -10.49 2.35
CA PHE A 10 2.99 -10.79 3.20
C PHE A 10 1.93 -11.63 2.49
N LYS A 11 2.22 -12.12 1.28
CA LYS A 11 1.27 -12.86 0.42
C LYS A 11 -0.06 -12.11 0.19
N LEU A 12 -0.04 -10.79 0.32
CA LEU A 12 -1.19 -9.92 0.16
C LEU A 12 -1.52 -9.75 -1.32
N ARG A 13 -2.74 -10.14 -1.69
CA ARG A 13 -3.28 -9.85 -3.03
C ARG A 13 -3.83 -8.42 -3.07
N GLN A 14 -3.98 -7.85 -4.27
CA GLN A 14 -4.65 -6.54 -4.44
C GLN A 14 -6.06 -6.53 -3.83
N LYS A 15 -6.77 -7.67 -3.84
CA LYS A 15 -8.07 -7.85 -3.17
C LYS A 15 -8.00 -7.61 -1.66
N GLU A 16 -6.96 -8.11 -1.03
CA GLU A 16 -6.81 -8.04 0.42
C GLU A 16 -6.32 -6.66 0.84
N MET A 17 -5.41 -6.08 0.05
CA MET A 17 -4.98 -4.69 0.20
C MET A 17 -6.18 -3.73 0.07
N ALA A 18 -7.06 -3.97 -0.89
CA ALA A 18 -8.30 -3.23 -1.09
C ALA A 18 -9.22 -3.32 0.14
N LYS A 19 -9.42 -4.53 0.67
CA LYS A 19 -10.19 -4.75 1.91
C LYS A 19 -9.56 -4.05 3.13
N LEU A 20 -8.25 -4.17 3.30
CA LEU A 20 -7.50 -3.55 4.39
C LEU A 20 -7.68 -2.02 4.41
N LEU A 21 -7.71 -1.42 3.22
CA LEU A 21 -7.77 0.02 3.04
C LEU A 21 -9.19 0.55 2.82
N GLY A 22 -10.20 -0.33 2.75
CA GLY A 22 -11.59 0.07 2.48
C GLY A 22 -11.80 0.72 1.11
N ILE A 23 -11.00 0.35 0.10
CA ILE A 23 -11.06 0.90 -1.26
C ILE A 23 -11.20 -0.20 -2.31
N THR A 24 -11.45 0.17 -3.56
CA THR A 24 -11.58 -0.81 -4.66
C THR A 24 -10.23 -1.36 -5.11
N GLN A 25 -10.22 -2.56 -5.70
CA GLN A 25 -9.02 -3.14 -6.32
C GLN A 25 -8.47 -2.26 -7.45
N GLY A 26 -9.35 -1.61 -8.22
CA GLY A 26 -8.95 -0.66 -9.25
C GLY A 26 -8.16 0.52 -8.67
N ALA A 27 -8.57 1.05 -7.51
CA ALA A 27 -7.84 2.12 -6.83
C ALA A 27 -6.45 1.65 -6.36
N ILE A 28 -6.31 0.42 -5.87
CA ILE A 28 -5.01 -0.19 -5.56
C ILE A 28 -4.14 -0.28 -6.82
N SER A 29 -4.69 -0.78 -7.93
CA SER A 29 -3.97 -0.90 -9.20
C SER A 29 -3.46 0.46 -9.69
N GLN A 30 -4.31 1.50 -9.65
CA GLN A 30 -3.91 2.87 -10.00
C GLN A 30 -2.82 3.43 -9.07
N LYS A 31 -2.90 3.16 -7.76
CA LYS A 31 -1.86 3.57 -6.79
C LYS A 31 -0.53 2.84 -7.04
N LEU A 32 -0.56 1.55 -7.34
CA LEU A 32 0.62 0.75 -7.69
C LEU A 32 1.25 1.13 -9.04
N LYS A 33 0.48 1.77 -9.93
CA LYS A 33 0.97 2.35 -11.19
C LYS A 33 1.45 3.80 -11.03
N GLY A 34 1.30 4.41 -9.85
CA GLY A 34 1.65 5.81 -9.60
C GLY A 34 0.66 6.83 -10.19
N ILE A 35 -0.44 6.36 -10.81
CA ILE A 35 -1.50 7.24 -11.37
C ILE A 35 -2.24 7.95 -10.23
N ARG A 36 -2.47 7.25 -9.11
CA ARG A 36 -3.12 7.79 -7.92
C ARG A 36 -2.14 7.84 -6.76
N LYS A 37 -2.10 8.95 -6.03
CA LYS A 37 -1.23 9.07 -4.84
C LYS A 37 -1.72 8.21 -3.68
N TRP A 38 -0.78 7.75 -2.87
CA TRP A 38 -1.07 7.19 -1.55
C TRP A 38 -1.43 8.33 -0.60
N THR A 39 -2.41 8.10 0.28
CA THR A 39 -2.84 9.07 1.29
C THR A 39 -2.19 8.76 2.63
N ALA A 40 -2.21 9.74 3.55
CA ALA A 40 -1.74 9.53 4.91
C ALA A 40 -2.51 8.40 5.63
N ASN A 41 -3.80 8.24 5.34
CA ASN A 41 -4.63 7.16 5.89
C ASN A 41 -4.19 5.79 5.35
N ASP A 42 -3.91 5.68 4.05
CA ASP A 42 -3.39 4.43 3.48
C ASP A 42 -2.05 4.05 4.13
N ALA A 43 -1.16 5.03 4.26
CA ALA A 43 0.15 4.86 4.87
C ALA A 43 0.07 4.42 6.32
N LYS A 44 -0.82 5.03 7.11
CA LYS A 44 -1.07 4.66 8.51
C LYS A 44 -1.63 3.23 8.63
N ALA A 45 -2.57 2.85 7.76
CA ALA A 45 -3.15 1.51 7.76
C ALA A 45 -2.13 0.43 7.38
N ILE A 46 -1.30 0.68 6.37
CA ILE A 46 -0.23 -0.23 5.94
C ILE A 46 0.85 -0.34 7.02
N GLU A 47 1.32 0.77 7.60
CA GLU A 47 2.30 0.75 8.68
C GLU A 47 1.80 -0.04 9.90
N LYS A 48 0.54 0.19 10.30
CA LYS A 48 -0.10 -0.56 11.40
C LYS A 48 -0.17 -2.05 11.11
N TYR A 49 -0.62 -2.44 9.91
CA TYR A 49 -0.72 -3.84 9.50
C TYR A 49 0.65 -4.52 9.46
N THR A 50 1.66 -3.79 8.99
CA THR A 50 3.04 -4.28 8.88
C THR A 50 3.84 -4.21 10.16
N LYS A 51 3.24 -3.73 11.27
CA LYS A 51 3.92 -3.50 12.54
C LYS A 51 5.21 -2.67 12.38
N GLY A 52 5.16 -1.66 11.50
CA GLY A 52 6.29 -0.78 11.22
C GLY A 52 7.34 -1.31 10.23
N MET A 53 7.16 -2.51 9.64
CA MET A 53 8.08 -2.98 8.58
C MET A 53 8.04 -2.13 7.32
N VAL A 54 6.93 -1.43 7.08
CA VAL A 54 6.80 -0.43 6.02
C VAL A 54 6.42 0.88 6.68
N SER A 55 7.30 1.86 6.61
CA SER A 55 7.06 3.19 7.20
C SER A 55 6.08 4.01 6.36
N ARG A 56 5.45 5.02 6.98
CA ARG A 56 4.55 5.93 6.24
C ARG A 56 5.24 6.63 5.08
N MET A 57 6.50 7.04 5.26
CA MET A 57 7.28 7.71 4.21
C MET A 57 7.46 6.81 2.98
N GLU A 58 7.76 5.53 3.19
CA GLU A 58 7.91 4.56 2.08
C GLU A 58 6.59 4.29 1.34
N VAL A 59 5.44 4.47 2.01
CA VAL A 59 4.14 4.36 1.36
C VAL A 59 3.79 5.62 0.58
N LEU A 60 4.02 6.79 1.16
CA LEU A 60 3.72 8.09 0.54
C LEU A 60 4.64 8.39 -0.65
N TYR A 61 5.90 7.97 -0.55
CA TYR A 61 6.94 8.20 -1.55
C TYR A 61 7.57 6.86 -1.99
N PRO A 62 6.81 5.98 -2.67
CA PRO A 62 7.26 4.62 -3.00
C PRO A 62 8.29 4.55 -4.13
N ASN A 63 8.57 5.69 -4.77
CA ASN A 63 9.55 5.89 -5.84
C ASN A 63 10.60 6.97 -5.50
N GLY A 64 10.53 7.54 -4.28
CA GLY A 64 11.56 8.45 -3.77
C GLY A 64 12.76 7.70 -3.24
#